data_AF-A0A653UTJ1-F1
#
_entry.id   AF-A0A653UTJ1-F1
#
_cell.length_a   1.000
_cell.length_b   1.000
_cell.length_c   1.000
_cell.angle_alpha   90.00
_cell.angle_beta   90.00
_cell.angle_gamma   90.00
#
_symmetry.space_group_name_H-M   'P 1'
#
loop_
_entity.id
_entity.type
_entity.pdbx_description
1 polymer ?
#
loop_
_entity_poly.entity_id
_entity_poly.type
_entity_poly.pdbx_seq_one_letter_code
_entity_poly.pdbx_strand_id
1 'polypeptide(L)'
;MARTSTKKDNRERARQRRAELDAERAQRDAAIEDAASTFFDANDARDELLAKLDAIDLDRALAIQALVELKETNPRIAQLLDIPAAEVRRLRELGASAAPVAVTASNGGAAGAPDDVERDDPHEEAA
;
A
#
# COMPACT_ATOMS: atom_id res chain seq x y z
N MET A 1 0.69 70.95 17.43
CA MET A 1 0.22 70.22 16.23
C MET A 1 1.04 68.95 15.89
N ALA A 2 1.99 68.48 16.72
CA ALA A 2 2.89 67.37 16.35
C ALA A 2 2.43 65.94 16.76
N ARG A 3 1.48 65.79 17.70
CA ARG A 3 1.09 64.47 18.26
C ARG A 3 0.24 63.61 17.32
N THR A 4 -0.39 64.20 16.31
CA THR A 4 -1.27 63.50 15.35
C THR A 4 -0.51 62.88 14.18
N SER A 5 0.64 63.47 13.79
CA SER A 5 1.53 62.94 12.74
C SER A 5 2.15 61.61 13.16
N THR A 6 2.76 61.57 14.35
CA THR A 6 3.39 60.37 14.92
C THR A 6 2.41 59.20 15.12
N LYS A 7 1.14 59.49 15.46
CA LYS A 7 0.10 58.48 15.59
C LYS A 7 -0.30 57.86 14.24
N LYS A 8 -0.27 58.64 13.16
CA LYS A 8 -0.52 58.14 11.79
C LYS A 8 0.66 57.30 11.31
N ASP A 9 1.89 57.78 11.51
CA ASP A 9 3.11 57.07 11.12
C ASP A 9 3.25 55.71 11.83
N ASN A 10 2.91 55.64 13.12
CA ASN A 10 2.93 54.38 13.88
C ASN A 10 1.87 53.39 13.40
N ARG A 11 0.69 53.87 12.99
CA ARG A 11 -0.39 53.02 12.47
C ARG A 11 -0.04 52.45 11.10
N GLU A 12 0.62 53.24 10.26
CA GLU A 12 1.08 52.82 8.94
C GLU A 12 2.19 51.77 9.03
N ARG A 13 3.20 51.97 9.89
CA ARG A 13 4.23 50.94 10.16
C ARG A 13 3.64 49.65 10.72
N ALA A 14 2.63 49.74 11.59
CA ALA A 14 1.95 48.55 12.12
C ALA A 14 1.18 47.79 11.03
N ARG A 15 0.61 48.48 10.05
CA ARG A 15 -0.04 47.86 8.88
C ARG A 15 0.97 47.21 7.94
N GLN A 16 2.09 47.89 7.67
CA GLN A 16 3.18 47.35 6.84
C GLN A 16 3.74 46.06 7.44
N ARG A 17 4.08 46.06 8.73
CA ARG A 17 4.57 44.85 9.42
C ARG A 17 3.58 43.69 9.41
N ARG A 18 2.28 43.98 9.50
CA ARG A 18 1.24 42.93 9.39
C ARG A 18 1.17 42.36 7.98
N ALA A 19 1.17 43.23 6.96
CA ALA A 19 1.17 42.80 5.57
C ALA A 19 2.43 41.98 5.22
N GLU A 20 3.60 42.37 5.76
CA GLU A 20 4.85 41.61 5.60
C GLU A 20 4.76 40.22 6.25
N LEU A 21 4.26 40.14 7.49
CA LEU A 21 4.08 38.85 8.18
C LEU A 21 3.04 37.95 7.50
N ASP A 22 1.95 38.53 6.98
CA ASP A 22 0.93 37.78 6.25
C ASP A 22 1.49 37.28 4.91
N ALA A 23 2.33 38.07 4.24
CA ALA A 23 3.03 37.66 3.02
C ALA A 23 4.05 36.54 3.29
N GLU A 24 4.81 36.62 4.39
CA GLU A 24 5.76 35.57 4.79
C GLU A 24 5.03 34.26 5.12
N ARG A 25 3.88 34.34 5.81
CA ARG A 25 3.03 33.18 6.08
C ARG A 25 2.50 32.56 4.78
N ALA A 26 1.95 33.38 3.89
CA ALA A 26 1.46 32.89 2.60
C ALA A 26 2.56 32.21 1.77
N GLN A 27 3.79 32.75 1.77
CA GLN A 27 4.93 32.12 1.11
C GLN A 27 5.32 30.79 1.74
N ARG A 28 5.33 30.72 3.07
CA ARG A 28 5.62 29.49 3.80
C ARG A 28 4.54 28.43 3.55
N ASP A 29 3.28 28.80 3.60
CA ASP A 29 2.16 27.88 3.39
C ASP A 29 2.20 27.35 1.96
N ALA A 30 2.45 28.20 0.96
CA ALA A 30 2.65 27.76 -0.42
C ALA A 30 3.84 26.78 -0.57
N ALA A 31 4.96 27.03 0.10
CA ALA A 31 6.10 26.12 0.08
C ALA A 31 5.80 24.78 0.78
N ILE A 32 4.97 24.79 1.82
CA ILE A 32 4.51 23.57 2.49
C ILE A 32 3.58 22.78 1.57
N GLU A 33 2.63 23.44 0.92
CA GLU A 33 1.71 22.81 -0.04
C GLU A 33 2.46 22.19 -1.22
N ASP A 34 3.44 22.89 -1.79
CA ASP A 34 4.29 22.39 -2.88
C ASP A 34 5.12 21.17 -2.46
N ALA A 35 5.73 21.22 -1.27
CA ALA A 35 6.48 20.09 -0.72
C ALA A 35 5.57 18.88 -0.43
N ALA A 36 4.36 19.11 0.08
CA ALA A 36 3.37 18.07 0.32
C ALA A 36 2.91 17.43 -0.99
N SER A 37 2.60 18.24 -2.02
CA SER A 37 2.24 17.74 -3.36
C SER A 37 3.35 16.85 -3.93
N THR A 38 4.59 17.35 -3.90
CA THR A 38 5.76 16.61 -4.39
C THR A 38 5.94 15.27 -3.68
N PHE A 39 5.72 15.24 -2.36
CA PHE A 39 5.79 14.00 -1.58
C PHE A 39 4.70 13.00 -1.99
N PHE A 40 3.47 13.45 -2.14
CA PHE A 40 2.37 12.58 -2.55
C PHE A 40 2.57 12.04 -3.96
N ASP A 41 2.97 12.88 -4.92
CA ASP A 41 3.31 12.44 -6.28
C ASP A 41 4.44 11.39 -6.29
N ALA A 42 5.47 11.60 -5.46
CA ALA A 42 6.56 10.64 -5.32
C ALA A 42 6.12 9.31 -4.68
N ASN A 43 5.18 9.35 -3.74
CA ASN A 43 4.60 8.15 -3.14
C ASN A 43 3.73 7.38 -4.13
N ASP A 44 2.90 8.07 -4.90
CA ASP A 44 2.09 7.43 -5.94
C ASP A 44 3.00 6.74 -6.99
N ALA A 45 4.07 7.42 -7.42
CA ALA A 45 5.06 6.83 -8.31
C ALA A 45 5.78 5.62 -7.68
N ARG A 46 6.09 5.69 -6.38
CA ARG A 46 6.68 4.57 -5.64
C ARG A 46 5.74 3.37 -5.62
N ASP A 47 4.47 3.58 -5.32
CA ASP A 47 3.49 2.50 -5.24
C ASP A 47 3.21 1.88 -6.61
N GLU A 48 3.20 2.68 -7.68
CA GLU A 48 3.15 2.18 -9.06
C GLU A 48 4.38 1.31 -9.39
N LEU A 49 5.57 1.73 -9.00
CA LEU A 49 6.80 0.95 -9.21
C LEU A 49 6.79 -0.36 -8.41
N LEU A 50 6.26 -0.36 -7.18
CA LEU A 50 6.09 -1.57 -6.40
C LEU A 50 5.12 -2.55 -7.06
N ALA A 51 3.97 -2.07 -7.55
CA ALA A 51 3.03 -2.91 -8.28
C ALA A 51 3.66 -3.53 -9.55
N LYS A 52 4.48 -2.76 -10.27
CA LYS A 52 5.25 -3.27 -11.42
C LYS A 52 6.29 -4.31 -10.99
N LEU A 53 6.98 -4.09 -9.87
CA LEU A 53 7.95 -5.04 -9.32
C LEU A 53 7.26 -6.35 -8.91
N ASP A 54 6.10 -6.29 -8.29
CA ASP A 54 5.31 -7.47 -7.90
C ASP A 54 4.87 -8.28 -9.12
N ALA A 55 4.45 -7.61 -10.21
CA ALA A 55 4.13 -8.27 -11.47
C ALA A 55 5.36 -8.96 -12.08
N ILE A 56 6.52 -8.31 -12.07
CA ILE A 56 7.78 -8.90 -12.53
C ILE A 56 8.16 -10.11 -11.68
N ASP A 57 8.01 -10.02 -10.36
CA ASP A 57 8.32 -11.13 -9.45
C ASP A 57 7.37 -12.32 -9.66
N LEU A 58 6.11 -12.07 -10.01
CA LEU A 58 5.17 -13.11 -10.41
C LEU A 58 5.61 -13.80 -11.72
N ASP A 59 5.98 -13.03 -12.74
CA ASP A 59 6.48 -13.59 -14.01
C ASP A 59 7.76 -14.42 -13.79
N ARG A 60 8.67 -13.94 -12.92
CA ARG A 60 9.87 -14.68 -12.49
C ARG A 60 9.51 -15.99 -11.79
N ALA A 61 8.50 -15.95 -10.90
CA ALA A 61 8.01 -17.14 -10.21
C ALA A 61 7.42 -18.17 -11.19
N LEU A 62 6.63 -17.74 -12.18
CA LEU A 62 6.09 -18.60 -13.23
C LEU A 62 7.20 -19.25 -14.07
N ALA A 63 8.25 -18.51 -14.42
CA ALA A 63 9.41 -19.06 -15.12
C ALA A 63 10.13 -20.15 -14.30
N ILE A 64 10.29 -19.94 -12.99
CA ILE A 64 10.85 -20.97 -12.10
C ILE A 64 9.93 -22.18 -12.01
N GLN A 65 8.62 -21.99 -11.96
CA GLN A 65 7.66 -23.09 -11.95
C GLN A 65 7.76 -23.93 -13.23
N ALA A 66 7.90 -23.30 -14.40
CA ALA A 66 8.12 -24.01 -15.66
C ALA A 66 9.40 -24.87 -15.64
N LEU A 67 10.51 -24.36 -15.07
CA LEU A 67 11.74 -25.14 -14.92
C LEU A 67 11.54 -26.34 -13.97
N VAL A 68 10.78 -26.16 -12.89
CA VAL A 68 10.43 -27.25 -11.98
C VAL A 68 9.56 -28.31 -12.66
N GLU A 69 8.62 -27.90 -13.52
CA GLU A 69 7.80 -28.82 -14.33
C GLU A 69 8.64 -29.64 -15.31
N LEU A 70 9.70 -29.04 -15.87
CA LEU A 70 10.74 -29.71 -16.66
C LEU A 70 11.67 -30.61 -15.83
N LYS A 71 11.38 -30.81 -14.54
CA LYS A 71 12.12 -31.66 -13.59
C LYS A 71 13.52 -31.15 -13.26
N GLU A 72 13.79 -29.86 -13.46
CA GLU A 72 15.04 -29.27 -12.96
C GLU A 72 15.05 -29.19 -11.44
N THR A 73 16.25 -29.32 -10.87
CA THR A 73 16.44 -29.26 -9.41
C THR A 73 16.73 -27.82 -8.96
N ASN A 74 16.31 -27.42 -7.76
CA ASN A 74 16.55 -26.07 -7.24
C ASN A 74 18.04 -25.64 -7.30
N PRO A 75 19.04 -26.49 -6.99
CA PRO A 75 20.45 -26.10 -7.14
C PRO A 75 20.83 -25.85 -8.61
N ARG A 76 20.28 -26.63 -9.54
CA ARG A 76 20.55 -26.46 -10.97
C ARG A 76 19.88 -25.21 -11.51
N ILE A 77 18.65 -24.91 -11.09
CA ILE A 77 17.94 -23.66 -11.42
C ILE A 77 18.71 -22.45 -10.89
N ALA A 78 19.18 -22.49 -9.64
CA ALA A 78 19.98 -21.42 -9.05
C ALA A 78 21.26 -21.15 -9.86
N GLN A 79 21.95 -22.21 -10.30
CA GLN A 79 23.12 -22.08 -11.17
C GLN A 79 22.77 -21.57 -12.57
N LEU A 80 21.67 -22.04 -13.16
CA LEU A 80 21.26 -21.68 -14.53
C LEU A 80 20.88 -20.21 -14.63
N LEU A 81 20.17 -19.70 -13.62
CA LEU A 81 19.66 -18.33 -13.57
C LEU A 81 20.61 -17.36 -12.85
N ASP A 82 21.75 -17.84 -12.36
CA ASP A 82 22.73 -17.09 -11.57
C ASP A 82 22.10 -16.31 -10.40
N ILE A 83 21.26 -17.01 -9.62
CA ILE A 83 20.60 -16.45 -8.44
C ILE A 83 20.84 -17.29 -7.18
N PRO A 84 20.76 -16.70 -5.97
CA PRO A 84 20.87 -17.45 -4.73
C PRO A 84 19.79 -18.53 -4.62
N ALA A 85 20.14 -19.68 -4.04
CA ALA A 85 19.17 -20.75 -3.80
C ALA A 85 17.99 -20.33 -2.90
N ALA A 86 18.19 -19.34 -2.02
CA ALA A 86 17.13 -18.74 -1.22
C ALA A 86 16.10 -18.01 -2.09
N GLU A 87 16.54 -17.32 -3.14
CA GLU A 87 15.65 -16.61 -4.06
C GLU A 87 14.83 -17.59 -4.91
N VAL A 88 15.44 -18.71 -5.33
CA VAL A 88 14.69 -19.79 -6.01
C VAL A 88 13.55 -20.32 -5.12
N ARG A 89 13.81 -20.49 -3.82
CA ARG A 89 12.79 -20.95 -2.86
C ARG A 89 11.68 -19.91 -2.68
N ARG A 90 12.04 -18.65 -2.46
CA ARG A 90 11.09 -17.52 -2.33
C ARG A 90 10.17 -17.44 -3.54
N LEU A 91 10.73 -17.44 -4.76
CA LEU A 91 9.96 -17.34 -5.99
C LEU A 91 9.09 -18.58 -6.25
N ARG A 92 9.56 -19.77 -5.86
CA ARG A 92 8.75 -20.99 -5.94
C ARG A 92 7.54 -20.95 -5.00
N GLU A 93 7.71 -20.44 -3.78
CA GLU A 93 6.61 -20.26 -2.82
C GLU A 93 5.62 -19.20 -3.32
N LEU A 94 6.12 -18.11 -3.90
CA LEU A 94 5.31 -17.06 -4.52
C LEU A 94 4.43 -17.61 -5.65
N GLY A 95 5.01 -18.37 -6.58
CA GLY A 95 4.28 -18.99 -7.69
C GLY A 95 3.25 -20.04 -7.23
N ALA A 96 3.58 -20.82 -6.20
CA ALA A 96 2.65 -21.79 -5.62
C ALA A 96 1.43 -21.14 -4.94
N SER A 97 1.61 -19.95 -4.35
CA SER A 97 0.52 -19.17 -3.75
C SER A 97 -0.38 -18.51 -4.82
N ALA A 98 0.19 -18.16 -5.98
CA ALA A 98 -0.52 -17.52 -7.08
C ALA A 98 -1.26 -18.50 -8.01
N ALA A 99 -0.92 -19.80 -7.98
CA ALA A 99 -1.63 -20.81 -8.73
C ALA A 99 -3.07 -20.94 -8.23
N PRO A 100 -4.11 -20.88 -9.09
CA PRO A 100 -5.46 -21.14 -8.65
C PRO A 100 -5.50 -22.58 -8.14
N VAL A 101 -5.90 -22.73 -6.87
CA VAL A 101 -6.29 -24.03 -6.30
C VAL A 101 -7.23 -24.69 -7.30
N ALA A 102 -6.73 -25.68 -8.03
CA ALA A 102 -7.55 -26.52 -8.88
C ALA A 102 -8.59 -27.15 -7.95
N VAL A 103 -9.84 -26.74 -8.11
CA VAL A 103 -10.98 -27.28 -7.39
C VAL A 103 -11.01 -28.78 -7.65
N THR A 104 -10.53 -29.56 -6.67
CA THR A 104 -10.79 -30.99 -6.61
C THR A 104 -12.26 -31.15 -6.23
N ALA A 105 -13.12 -31.14 -7.26
CA ALA A 105 -14.48 -31.59 -7.17
C ALA A 105 -14.48 -33.10 -6.84
N SER A 106 -14.39 -33.42 -5.55
CA SER A 106 -14.70 -34.74 -5.01
C SER A 106 -16.22 -34.85 -4.88
N ASN A 107 -16.89 -35.23 -5.96
CA ASN A 107 -18.25 -35.75 -5.92
C ASN A 107 -18.23 -37.21 -5.45
N GLY A 108 -18.69 -37.43 -4.22
CA GLY A 108 -19.10 -38.71 -3.66
C GLY A 108 -19.49 -38.45 -2.21
N GLY A 109 -20.72 -38.56 -1.75
CA GLY A 109 -21.83 -39.39 -2.21
C GLY A 109 -22.41 -40.05 -0.96
N ALA A 110 -23.52 -39.49 -0.47
CA ALA A 110 -24.54 -40.08 0.42
C ALA A 110 -24.13 -40.54 1.85
N ALA A 111 -24.81 -39.98 2.87
CA ALA A 111 -25.93 -40.64 3.59
C ALA A 111 -26.04 -40.23 5.08
N GLY A 112 -27.26 -39.79 5.46
CA GLY A 112 -27.80 -39.78 6.83
C GLY A 112 -27.41 -38.59 7.69
N ALA A 113 -28.26 -37.97 8.51
CA ALA A 113 -29.69 -38.03 8.83
C ALA A 113 -30.00 -36.71 9.60
N PRO A 114 -31.26 -36.26 9.71
CA PRO A 114 -31.62 -34.98 10.31
C PRO A 114 -31.87 -35.07 11.82
N ASP A 115 -31.35 -34.13 12.59
CA ASP A 115 -31.68 -33.76 14.00
C ASP A 115 -30.78 -32.53 14.30
N ASP A 116 -31.15 -31.41 14.90
CA ASP A 116 -32.27 -31.01 15.73
C ASP A 116 -32.46 -29.50 15.54
N VAL A 117 -33.71 -29.08 15.39
CA VAL A 117 -34.15 -27.68 15.49
C VAL A 117 -34.47 -27.42 16.95
N GLU A 118 -33.61 -26.72 17.68
CA GLU A 118 -34.00 -25.84 18.81
C GLU A 118 -32.76 -25.18 19.41
N ARG A 119 -32.57 -23.88 19.12
CA ARG A 119 -31.92 -22.96 20.06
C ARG A 119 -32.87 -21.80 20.25
N ASP A 120 -33.62 -21.90 21.35
CA ASP A 120 -34.38 -20.83 21.96
C ASP A 120 -33.50 -19.59 22.15
N ASP A 121 -33.79 -18.55 21.37
CA ASP A 121 -33.57 -17.16 21.79
C ASP A 121 -34.84 -16.71 22.52
N PRO A 122 -34.71 -16.25 23.76
CA PRO A 122 -35.41 -15.03 24.11
C PRO A 122 -34.42 -13.98 24.60
N HIS A 123 -34.27 -12.95 23.76
CA HIS A 123 -34.03 -11.60 24.21
C HIS A 123 -35.01 -11.24 25.33
N GLU A 124 -34.51 -10.85 26.50
CA GLU A 124 -35.17 -9.78 27.25
C GLU A 124 -34.13 -8.92 27.99
N GLU A 125 -34.01 -7.71 27.47
CA GLU A 125 -33.25 -6.58 27.97
C GLU A 125 -33.93 -6.00 29.23
N ALA A 126 -33.09 -5.63 30.19
CA ALA A 126 -33.17 -4.44 31.02
C ALA A 126 -34.55 -4.00 31.60
N ALA A 127 -34.68 -4.17 32.92
CA ALA A 127 -35.32 -3.20 33.80
C ALA A 127 -34.50 -3.07 35.10
#